data_AF-A0A927VSD4-F1
#
_entry.id   AF-A0A927VSD4-F1
#
_cell.length_a   1.000
_cell.length_b   1.000
_cell.length_c   1.000
_cell.angle_alpha   90.00
_cell.angle_beta   90.00
_cell.angle_gamma   90.00
#
_symmetry.space_group_name_H-M   'P 1'
#
loop_
_entity.id
_entity.type
_entity.pdbx_description
1 polymer ?
#
loop_
_entity_poly.entity_id
_entity_poly.type
_entity_poly.pdbx_seq_one_letter_code
_entity_poly.pdbx_strand_id
1 'polypeptide(L)' 'MSVSFTGEEGPDDPGGYIREESQIGAVYVPMHGVLIEDGAAIRYERYPWIEKFELDGIKPAPVCCVVPLS' A
#
# COMPACT_ATOMS: atom_id res chain seq x y z
N MET A 1 28.27 2.16 -8.41
CA MET A 1 27.61 1.13 -7.59
C MET A 1 26.12 1.32 -7.74
N SER A 2 25.44 0.42 -8.45
CA SER A 2 23.99 0.43 -8.64
C SER A 2 23.36 -0.46 -7.57
N VAL A 3 22.48 0.09 -6.75
CA VAL A 3 21.64 -0.70 -5.85
C VAL A 3 20.50 -1.27 -6.67
N SER A 4 20.51 -2.58 -6.84
CA SER A 4 19.37 -3.31 -7.42
C SER A 4 18.41 -3.59 -6.28
N PHE A 5 17.24 -2.97 -6.27
CA PHE A 5 16.13 -3.45 -5.47
C PHE A 5 15.78 -4.82 -6.03
N THR A 6 15.91 -5.87 -5.22
CA THR A 6 15.44 -7.20 -5.58
C THR A 6 13.97 -7.08 -5.94
N GLY A 7 13.68 -7.10 -7.23
CA GLY A 7 12.36 -7.41 -7.77
C GLY A 7 12.11 -8.87 -7.44
N GLU A 8 11.78 -9.16 -6.19
CA GLU A 8 11.10 -10.40 -5.88
C GLU A 8 9.73 -10.28 -6.54
N GLU A 9 9.57 -11.09 -7.58
CA GLU A 9 8.31 -11.44 -8.23
C GLU A 9 7.46 -12.16 -7.16
N GLY A 10 6.93 -11.35 -6.24
CA GLY A 10 5.92 -11.75 -5.27
C GLY A 10 4.63 -12.10 -6.02
N PRO A 11 3.74 -12.89 -5.39
CA PRO A 11 2.51 -13.35 -6.03
C PRO A 11 1.74 -12.19 -6.66
N ASP A 12 1.26 -12.38 -7.90
CA ASP A 12 0.57 -11.38 -8.74
C ASP A 12 -0.64 -10.69 -8.07
N ASP A 13 -1.05 -11.16 -6.89
CA ASP A 13 -2.11 -10.55 -6.08
C ASP A 13 -1.83 -10.78 -4.59
N PRO A 14 -1.11 -9.86 -3.91
CA PRO A 14 -0.81 -9.99 -2.49
C PRO A 14 -2.06 -9.63 -1.67
N GLY A 15 -3.02 -10.54 -1.60
CA GLY A 15 -4.09 -10.49 -0.60
C GLY A 15 -4.93 -9.21 -0.60
N GLY A 16 -5.41 -8.78 -1.78
CA GLY A 16 -6.39 -7.69 -1.91
C GLY A 16 -5.83 -6.37 -2.45
N TYR A 17 -4.67 -6.41 -3.11
CA TYR A 17 -4.04 -5.25 -3.75
C TYR A 17 -3.76 -5.53 -5.22
N ILE A 18 -4.05 -4.55 -6.09
CA ILE A 18 -3.65 -4.55 -7.49
C ILE A 18 -2.33 -3.81 -7.66
N ARG A 19 -1.46 -4.32 -8.54
CA ARG A 19 -0.21 -3.66 -8.93
C ARG A 19 -0.47 -2.76 -10.13
N GLU A 20 -0.10 -1.49 -10.01
CA GLU A 20 -0.14 -0.50 -11.09
C GLU A 20 1.26 0.07 -11.35
N GLU A 21 1.57 0.33 -12.62
CA GLU A 21 2.84 0.98 -13.00
C GLU A 21 2.68 2.50 -12.92
N SER A 22 3.58 3.16 -12.17
CA SER A 22 3.65 4.61 -12.05
C SER A 22 4.99 5.15 -12.55
N GLN A 23 5.08 6.46 -12.76
CA GLN A 23 6.31 7.15 -13.19
C GLN A 23 7.50 6.94 -12.23
N ILE A 24 7.20 6.56 -10.98
CA ILE A 24 8.16 6.32 -9.91
C ILE A 24 8.40 4.83 -9.61
N GLY A 25 7.76 3.92 -10.35
CA GLY A 25 7.84 2.47 -10.15
C GLY A 25 6.48 1.83 -9.86
N ALA A 26 6.52 0.57 -9.44
CA ALA A 26 5.31 -0.20 -9.13
C ALA A 26 4.62 0.31 -7.86
N VAL A 27 3.31 0.52 -7.93
CA VAL A 27 2.45 0.93 -6.82
C VAL A 27 1.42 -0.17 -6.57
N TYR A 28 1.13 -0.47 -5.30
CA TYR A 28 0.13 -1.45 -4.92
C TYR A 28 -1.09 -0.74 -4.34
N VAL A 29 -2.24 -0.86 -5.00
CA VAL A 29 -3.49 -0.17 -4.66
C VAL A 29 -4.51 -1.18 -4.15
N PRO A 30 -5.24 -0.91 -3.05
CA PRO A 30 -6.28 -1.82 -2.56
C PRO A 30 -7.37 -2.03 -3.61
N MET A 31 -7.67 -3.29 -3.95
CA MET A 31 -8.63 -3.63 -5.00
C MET A 31 -10.07 -3.21 -4.65
N HIS A 32 -10.43 -3.27 -3.36
CA HIS A 32 -11.80 -3.10 -2.87
C HIS A 32 -11.97 -1.86 -1.97
N GLY A 33 -10.98 -0.97 -1.95
CA GLY A 33 -10.91 0.16 -1.02
C GLY A 33 -10.21 -0.18 0.29
N VAL A 34 -10.35 0.68 1.30
CA VAL A 34 -9.66 0.57 2.58
C VAL A 34 -10.63 0.60 3.76
N LEU A 35 -10.29 -0.12 4.82
CA LEU A 35 -10.88 0.03 6.15
C LEU A 35 -9.97 0.93 6.99
N ILE A 36 -10.59 1.90 7.64
CA ILE A 36 -9.94 2.76 8.62
C ILE A 36 -10.28 2.19 9.99
N GLU A 37 -9.26 1.67 10.68
CA GLU A 37 -9.40 1.19 12.05
C GLU A 37 -9.37 2.37 13.03
N ASP A 38 -10.00 2.20 14.20
CA ASP A 38 -9.92 3.19 15.27
C ASP A 38 -8.44 3.43 15.64
N GLY A 39 -8.02 4.69 15.60
CA GLY A 39 -6.63 5.08 15.85
C GLY A 39 -5.76 5.19 14.61
N ALA A 40 -6.34 5.30 13.40
CA ALA A 40 -5.58 5.61 12.21
C ALA A 40 -4.71 6.87 12.40
N ALA A 41 -3.41 6.72 12.16
CA ALA A 41 -2.42 7.76 12.43
C ALA A 41 -1.36 7.81 11.35
N ILE A 42 -0.87 9.02 11.08
CA ILE A 42 0.27 9.24 10.20
C ILE A 42 1.46 9.53 11.08
N ARG A 43 2.49 8.69 10.97
CA ARG A 43 3.79 8.92 11.60
C ARG A 43 4.73 9.53 10.59
N TYR A 44 5.21 10.72 10.90
CA TYR A 44 6.21 11.41 10.10
C TYR A 44 7.55 11.37 10.82
N GLU A 45 8.56 10.87 10.14
CA GLU A 45 9.93 10.82 10.64
C GLU A 45 10.88 11.44 9.62
N ARG A 46 11.70 12.38 10.10
CA ARG A 46 12.67 13.10 9.28
C ARG A 46 14.07 12.68 9.65
N TYR A 47 14.77 12.06 8.70
CA TYR A 47 16.19 11.76 8.78
C TYR A 47 16.98 12.76 7.93
N PRO A 48 18.30 12.91 8.15
CA PRO A 48 19.08 13.93 7.44
C PRO A 48 19.11 13.76 5.90
N TRP A 49 18.84 12.55 5.39
CA TRP A 49 18.88 12.22 3.95
C TRP A 49 17.57 11.67 3.40
N ILE A 50 16.54 11.49 4.24
CA ILE A 50 15.25 10.94 3.81
C ILE A 50 14.13 11.39 4.74
N GLU A 51 12.96 11.63 4.16
CA GLU A 51 11.73 11.85 4.92
C GLU A 51 10.84 10.62 4.75
N LYS A 52 10.27 10.14 5.84
CA LYS A 52 9.50 8.90 5.90
C LYS A 52 8.11 9.20 6.44
N PHE A 53 7.10 8.66 5.75
CA PHE A 53 5.71 8.70 6.18
C PHE A 53 5.25 7.25 6.35
N GLU A 54 4.80 6.89 7.54
CA GLU A 54 4.16 5.61 7.81
C GLU A 54 2.71 5.84 8.20
N LEU A 55 1.85 4.99 7.66
CA LEU A 55 0.42 5.01 7.97
C LEU A 55 0.10 3.79 8.83
N ASP A 56 -0.41 4.03 10.02
CA ASP A 56 -0.93 3.01 10.92
C ASP A 56 -2.47 3.03 10.87
N GLY A 57 -3.10 1.86 11.03
CA GLY A 57 -4.56 1.75 11.13
C GLY A 57 -5.34 1.83 9.82
N ILE A 58 -4.68 1.68 8.66
CA ILE A 58 -5.35 1.50 7.37
C ILE A 58 -5.02 0.13 6.79
N LYS A 59 -6.07 -0.61 6.40
CA LYS A 59 -5.97 -1.97 5.83
C LYS A 59 -6.82 -2.09 4.57
N PRO A 60 -6.50 -3.01 3.65
CA PRO A 60 -7.34 -3.23 2.47
C PRO A 60 -8.69 -3.78 2.92
N ALA A 61 -9.77 -3.30 2.31
CA ALA A 61 -11.09 -3.84 2.59
C ALA A 61 -11.17 -5.30 2.12
N PRO A 62 -11.66 -6.22 2.96
CA PRO A 62 -11.88 -7.58 2.53
C PRO A 62 -13.03 -7.60 1.50
N VAL A 63 -12.97 -8.58 0.59
CA VAL A 63 -13.97 -8.78 -0.49
C VAL A 63 -15.41 -8.81 0.04
N CYS A 64 -15.60 -9.26 1.29
CA CYS A 64 -16.90 -9.39 1.95
C CYS A 64 -17.59 -8.05 2.31
N CYS A 65 -16.86 -6.93 2.34
CA CYS A 65 -17.41 -5.62 2.74
C CYS A 65 -17.87 -4.77 1.54
N VAL A 66 -17.73 -5.28 0.32
CA VAL A 66 -18.11 -4.57 -0.91
C VAL A 66 -19.59 -4.79 -1.13
N VAL A 67 -20.41 -3.82 -0.73
CA VAL A 67 -21.83 -3.81 -1.13
C VAL A 67 -21.84 -3.59 -2.66
N PRO A 68 -22.43 -4.49 -3.46
CA PRO A 68 -22.55 -4.24 -4.89
C PRO A 68 -23.41 -2.99 -5.08
N LEU A 69 -22.82 -1.94 -5.66
CA LEU A 69 -23.57 -0.80 -6.18
C LEU A 69 -24.57 -1.35 -7.19
N SER A 70 -25.85 -1.29 -6.82
CA SER A 70 -27.00 -1.76 -7.59
C SER A 70 -27.33 -0.80 -8.72
#